data_AF-X0TZ14-F1
#
_entry.id   AF-X0TZ14-F1
#
_cell.length_a   1.000
_cell.length_b   1.000
_cell.length_c   1.000
_cell.angle_alpha   90.00
_cell.angle_beta   90.00
_cell.angle_gamma   90.00
#
_symmetry.space_group_name_H-M   'P 1'
#
loop_
_entity.id
_entity.type
_entity.pdbx_description
1 polymer ?
#
loop_
_entity_poly.entity_id
_entity_poly.type
_entity_poly.pdbx_seq_one_letter_code
_entity_poly.pdbx_strand_id
1 'polypeptide(L)'
;TKYNVSISDLRISIRGQLNEPRNVAMYLMRHLRGDTLSTICKEFGLKKDSSAGSIVDRVKKQILKDKQFRNKVEEIKKIISKS
;
A
#
# COMPACT_ATOMS: atom_id res chain seq x y z
N THR A 1 -7.89 7.13 11.08
CA THR A 1 -6.88 6.45 10.22
C THR A 1 -5.78 7.44 9.85
N LYS A 2 -4.51 7.04 9.86
CA LYS A 2 -3.36 7.96 9.72
C LYS A 2 -3.35 8.82 8.44
N TYR A 3 -4.02 8.34 7.39
CA TYR A 3 -4.17 9.03 6.12
C TYR A 3 -5.51 9.80 5.97
N ASN A 4 -6.41 9.71 6.96
CA ASN A 4 -7.76 10.26 6.93
C ASN A 4 -8.54 9.99 5.62
N VAL A 5 -8.33 8.80 5.03
CA VAL A 5 -9.02 8.33 3.83
C VAL A 5 -10.01 7.23 4.17
N SER A 6 -11.09 7.14 3.39
CA SER A 6 -12.05 6.04 3.47
C SER A 6 -11.52 4.78 2.75
N ILE A 7 -12.12 3.63 3.02
CA ILE A 7 -11.81 2.37 2.30
C ILE A 7 -12.11 2.53 0.80
N SER A 8 -13.17 3.26 0.46
CA SER A 8 -13.55 3.57 -0.91
C SER A 8 -12.44 4.33 -1.65
N ASP A 9 -11.78 5.28 -0.99
CA ASP A 9 -10.70 6.08 -1.57
C ASP A 9 -9.45 5.24 -1.88
N LEU A 10 -9.24 4.14 -1.15
CA LEU A 10 -8.16 3.19 -1.43
C LEU A 10 -8.41 2.43 -2.74
N ARG A 11 -9.68 2.26 -3.14
CA ARG A 11 -10.07 1.55 -4.37
C ARG A 11 -10.09 2.44 -5.60
N ILE A 12 -10.10 3.76 -5.43
CA ILE A 12 -10.07 4.72 -6.53
C ILE A 12 -8.62 4.93 -7.02
N SER A 13 -8.44 4.92 -8.35
CA SER A 13 -7.18 5.26 -9.01
C SER A 13 -7.38 6.53 -9.83
N ILE A 14 -6.70 7.61 -9.46
CA ILE A 14 -6.73 8.89 -10.18
C ILE A 14 -5.42 9.03 -10.95
N ARG A 15 -5.51 9.18 -12.27
CA ARG A 15 -4.32 9.35 -13.13
C ARG A 15 -3.57 10.62 -12.74
N GLY A 16 -2.24 10.51 -12.58
CA GLY A 16 -1.38 11.64 -12.22
C GLY A 16 -1.25 11.90 -10.72
N GLN A 17 -2.01 11.21 -9.87
CA GLN A 17 -1.85 11.28 -8.41
C GLN A 17 -1.16 10.04 -7.86
N LEU A 18 -0.16 10.25 -7.01
CA LEU A 18 0.40 9.20 -6.17
C LEU A 18 -0.60 8.90 -5.05
N ASN A 19 -1.42 7.85 -5.22
CA ASN A 19 -2.28 7.34 -4.15
C ASN A 19 -1.41 6.60 -3.12
N GLU A 20 -0.65 7.35 -2.33
CA GLU A 20 0.21 6.85 -1.26
C GLU A 20 -0.55 5.91 -0.30
N PRO A 21 -1.76 6.26 0.19
CA PRO A 21 -2.53 5.37 1.06
C PRO A 21 -2.81 4.00 0.45
N ARG A 22 -3.27 3.95 -0.81
CA ARG A 22 -3.51 2.70 -1.55
C ARG A 22 -2.24 1.88 -1.70
N ASN A 23 -1.15 2.53 -2.13
CA ASN A 23 0.12 1.85 -2.37
C ASN A 23 0.67 1.24 -1.08
N VAL A 24 0.61 1.98 0.04
CA VAL A 24 1.02 1.48 1.35
C VAL A 24 0.14 0.33 1.81
N ALA A 25 -1.19 0.39 1.61
CA ALA A 25 -2.09 -0.71 1.95
C ALA A 25 -1.74 -1.99 1.16
N MET A 26 -1.50 -1.88 -0.14
CA MET A 26 -1.05 -3.01 -0.98
C MET A 26 0.28 -3.60 -0.50
N TYR A 27 1.25 -2.74 -0.16
CA TYR A 27 2.53 -3.18 0.40
C TYR A 27 2.34 -3.94 1.73
N LEU A 28 1.49 -3.44 2.62
CA LEU A 28 1.23 -4.06 3.93
C LEU A 28 0.51 -5.39 3.79
N MET A 29 -0.44 -5.54 2.87
CA MET A 29 -1.06 -6.84 2.57
C MET A 29 -0.02 -7.87 2.14
N ARG A 30 0.92 -7.48 1.26
CA ARG A 30 2.00 -8.37 0.83
C ARG A 30 2.96 -8.74 1.97
N HIS A 31 3.33 -7.78 2.81
CA HIS A 31 4.42 -7.94 3.79
C HIS A 31 3.98 -8.42 5.16
N LEU A 32 2.76 -8.11 5.59
CA LEU A 32 2.23 -8.53 6.89
C LEU A 32 1.37 -9.79 6.78
N ARG A 33 0.55 -9.90 5.73
CA ARG A 33 -0.37 -11.04 5.54
C ARG A 33 0.17 -12.13 4.61
N GLY A 34 1.16 -11.81 3.79
CA GLY A 34 1.70 -12.75 2.78
C GLY A 34 0.81 -12.90 1.53
N ASP A 35 -0.19 -12.04 1.34
CA ASP A 35 -1.14 -12.14 0.23
C ASP A 35 -0.44 -12.17 -1.14
N THR A 36 -0.96 -12.94 -2.09
CA THR A 36 -0.42 -13.02 -3.45
C THR A 36 -0.68 -11.72 -4.24
N LEU A 37 0.13 -11.45 -5.28
CA LEU A 37 -0.10 -10.29 -6.15
C LEU A 37 -1.50 -10.33 -6.78
N SER A 38 -1.98 -11.53 -7.16
CA SER A 38 -3.34 -11.74 -7.67
C SER A 38 -4.42 -11.38 -6.65
N THR A 39 -4.24 -11.75 -5.37
CA THR A 39 -5.17 -11.39 -4.29
C THR A 39 -5.23 -9.87 -4.12
N ILE A 40 -4.07 -9.22 -4.10
CA ILE A 40 -3.96 -7.76 -4.02
C ILE A 40 -4.61 -7.10 -5.25
N CYS A 41 -4.41 -7.65 -6.45
CA CYS A 41 -5.06 -7.14 -7.65
C CYS A 41 -6.59 -7.19 -7.55
N LYS A 42 -7.15 -8.30 -7.07
CA LYS A 42 -8.59 -8.47 -6.90
C LYS A 42 -9.16 -7.45 -5.91
N GLU A 43 -8.53 -7.28 -4.76
CA GLU A 43 -9.00 -6.36 -3.71
C GLU A 43 -8.98 -4.88 -4.12
N PHE A 44 -8.01 -4.50 -4.95
CA PHE A 44 -7.84 -3.13 -5.41
C PHE A 44 -8.35 -2.89 -6.84
N GLY A 45 -8.92 -3.89 -7.52
CA GLY A 45 -9.40 -3.76 -8.90
C GLY A 45 -8.31 -3.48 -9.94
N LEU A 46 -7.10 -4.03 -9.75
CA LEU A 46 -6.03 -3.94 -10.73
C LEU A 46 -6.18 -5.02 -11.80
N LYS A 47 -5.93 -4.67 -13.06
CA LYS A 47 -6.06 -5.58 -14.20
C LYS A 47 -4.91 -6.58 -14.35
N LYS A 48 -3.73 -6.28 -13.79
CA LYS A 48 -2.50 -7.07 -14.01
C LYS A 48 -1.69 -7.18 -12.73
N ASP A 49 -1.23 -8.38 -12.42
CA ASP A 49 -0.34 -8.67 -11.27
C ASP A 49 0.96 -7.88 -11.31
N SER A 50 1.49 -7.62 -12.51
CA SER A 50 2.67 -6.76 -12.69
C SER A 50 2.45 -5.33 -12.20
N SER A 51 1.21 -4.83 -12.19
CA SER A 51 0.87 -3.51 -11.63
C SER A 51 0.96 -3.54 -10.11
N ALA A 52 0.45 -4.60 -9.46
CA ALA A 52 0.57 -4.77 -8.02
C ALA A 52 2.04 -4.92 -7.61
N GLY A 53 2.81 -5.75 -8.32
CA GLY A 53 4.26 -5.91 -8.09
C GLY A 53 5.01 -4.59 -8.18
N SER A 54 4.78 -3.82 -9.26
CA SER A 54 5.42 -2.51 -9.45
C SER A 54 5.11 -1.52 -8.34
N ILE A 55 3.87 -1.52 -7.82
CA ILE A 55 3.45 -0.66 -6.71
C ILE A 55 4.15 -1.08 -5.41
N VAL A 56 4.14 -2.39 -5.10
CA VAL A 56 4.80 -2.94 -3.91
C VAL A 56 6.30 -2.62 -3.93
N ASP A 57 6.97 -2.81 -5.06
CA ASP A 57 8.39 -2.51 -5.22
C ASP A 57 8.68 -1.01 -5.10
N ARG A 58 7.80 -0.15 -5.62
CA ARG A 58 7.92 1.31 -5.47
C ARG A 58 7.86 1.72 -4.00
N VAL A 59 6.90 1.19 -3.24
CA VAL A 59 6.78 1.47 -1.80
C VAL A 59 8.01 0.97 -1.05
N LYS A 60 8.50 -0.24 -1.37
CA LYS A 60 9.73 -0.78 -0.80
C LYS A 60 10.93 0.14 -1.05
N LYS A 61 11.12 0.60 -2.29
CA LYS A 61 12.19 1.54 -2.65
C LYS A 61 12.04 2.88 -1.93
N GLN A 62 10.81 3.38 -1.80
CA GLN A 62 10.55 4.64 -1.09
C GLN A 62 10.85 4.52 0.41
N ILE A 63 10.51 3.40 1.06
CA ILE A 63 10.88 3.11 2.45
C ILE A 63 12.41 3.13 2.63
N LEU A 64 13.16 2.62 1.67
CA LEU A 64 14.63 2.62 1.73
C LEU A 64 15.21 4.03 1.56
N LYS A 65 14.63 4.85 0.70
CA LYS A 65 15.14 6.18 0.35
C LYS A 65 14.69 7.31 1.30
N ASP A 66 13.48 7.23 1.83
CA ASP A 66 12.83 8.31 2.58
C ASP A 66 12.55 7.90 4.04
N LYS A 67 13.28 8.54 4.96
CA LYS A 67 13.16 8.30 6.40
C LYS A 67 11.79 8.72 6.95
N GLN A 68 11.21 9.83 6.49
CA GLN A 68 9.90 10.28 6.94
C GLN A 68 8.81 9.31 6.49
N PHE A 69 8.89 8.86 5.23
CA PHE A 69 7.98 7.84 4.72
C PHE A 69 8.12 6.51 5.47
N ARG A 70 9.35 6.06 5.74
CA ARG A 70 9.60 4.87 6.56
C ARG A 70 8.94 4.97 7.93
N ASN A 71 9.21 6.05 8.67
CA ASN A 71 8.60 6.27 9.97
C ASN A 71 7.06 6.26 9.87
N LYS A 72 6.53 6.85 8.78
CA LYS A 72 5.09 6.87 8.55
C LYS A 72 4.52 5.45 8.44
N VAL A 73 5.13 4.59 7.64
CA VAL A 73 4.71 3.19 7.43
C VAL A 73 4.89 2.35 8.70
N GLU A 74 5.99 2.52 9.42
CA GLU A 74 6.26 1.76 10.67
C GLU A 74 5.23 2.06 11.77
N GLU A 75 4.81 3.31 11.92
CA GLU A 75 3.71 3.64 12.84
C GLU A 75 2.38 2.98 12.42
N ILE A 76 2.09 2.90 11.13
CA ILE A 76 0.89 2.20 10.64
C ILE A 76 0.97 0.71 10.97
N LYS A 77 2.13 0.08 10.75
CA LYS A 77 2.37 -1.31 11.15
C LYS A 77 2.11 -1.52 12.64
N LYS A 78 2.64 -0.63 13.50
CA LYS A 78 2.43 -0.70 14.95
C LYS A 78 0.96 -0.61 15.36
N ILE A 79 0.16 0.21 14.67
CA ILE A 79 -1.27 0.31 14.94
C ILE A 79 -1.98 -0.99 14.56
N ILE A 80 -1.67 -1.54 13.39
CA ILE A 80 -2.26 -2.79 12.89
C ILE A 80 -1.89 -3.98 13.78
N SER A 81 -0.63 -4.09 14.22
CA SER A 81 -0.18 -5.21 15.07
C SER A 81 -0.62 -5.12 16.54
N LYS A 82 -1.15 -3.98 16.98
CA LYS A 82 -1.71 -3.81 18.33
C LYS A 82 -3.24 -3.99 18.37
N SER A 83 -3.87 -4.18 17.22
CA SER A 83 -5.31 -4.46 17.08
C SER A 83 -5.53 -5.95 16.91
#